data_AF-Q10IL5-F1
#
_entry.id   AF-Q10IL5-F1
#
_cell.length_a   1.000
_cell.length_b   1.000
_cell.length_c   1.000
_cell.angle_alpha   90.00
_cell.angle_beta   90.00
_cell.angle_gamma   90.00
#
_symmetry.space_group_name_H-M   'P 1'
#
loop_
_entity.id
_entity.type
_entity.pdbx_description
1 polymer ?
#
loop_
_entity_poly.entity_id
_entity_poly.type
_entity_poly.pdbx_seq_one_letter_code
_entity_poly.pdbx_strand_id
1 'polypeptide(L)'
;MSDLGGKNGENGNEDGASSKGTPLPKGATIPFDYSKLTIPSHNFVSVPSGRAPQFDGTHYAAWKHKMKLHLISLHPSIWKVVCTGLDVPHDDMELTSEQVQLIHRNAQASNAILSALSPEEFNKVDGLEEAKEIWDTLQLAPEGSPAVREAKIELLEGRLGRFVMDEKETPQEMTNHFVALWSRDFSMHLV
;
A
#
# COMPACT_ATOMS: atom_id res chain seq x y z
N MET A 1 93.51 15.12 0.91
CA MET A 1 93.63 16.55 1.24
C MET A 1 92.21 17.06 1.43
N SER A 2 91.55 16.90 2.58
CA SER A 2 91.92 17.25 3.98
C SER A 2 92.17 18.75 4.16
N ASP A 3 91.21 19.50 4.71
CA ASP A 3 91.15 19.95 6.13
C ASP A 3 89.82 20.71 6.40
N LEU A 4 89.02 20.31 7.40
CA LEU A 4 88.87 20.85 8.77
C LEU A 4 88.33 22.30 8.81
N GLY A 5 87.30 22.71 9.55
CA GLY A 5 86.51 22.29 10.73
C GLY A 5 85.61 23.52 11.06
N GLY A 6 84.54 23.55 11.85
CA GLY A 6 84.01 22.75 12.95
C GLY A 6 83.57 23.72 14.07
N LYS A 7 82.27 23.74 14.45
CA LYS A 7 81.74 24.06 15.82
C LYS A 7 80.21 23.92 15.81
N ASN A 8 79.64 22.88 16.45
CA ASN A 8 79.05 22.79 17.81
C ASN A 8 77.79 23.67 17.99
N GLY A 9 76.67 23.22 18.57
CA GLY A 9 76.33 21.95 19.21
C GLY A 9 74.92 22.00 19.85
N GLU A 10 74.46 20.82 20.30
CA GLU A 10 73.50 20.53 21.39
C GLU A 10 72.03 20.97 21.22
N ASN A 11 70.97 20.18 21.48
CA ASN A 11 70.70 18.98 22.30
C ASN A 11 69.60 18.16 21.56
N GLY A 12 69.47 16.83 21.59
CA GLY A 12 69.58 15.88 22.70
C GLY A 12 68.19 15.29 22.97
N ASN A 13 67.89 14.08 22.50
CA ASN A 13 67.64 12.90 23.34
C ASN A 13 67.14 11.71 22.49
N GLU A 14 67.78 10.57 22.71
CA GLU A 14 67.42 9.25 22.19
C GLU A 14 66.18 8.71 22.92
N ASP A 15 65.40 7.85 22.26
CA ASP A 15 64.93 6.58 22.83
C ASP A 15 64.06 5.84 21.81
N GLY A 16 64.56 4.70 21.33
CA GLY A 16 63.76 3.72 20.62
C GLY A 16 62.83 3.00 21.59
N ALA A 17 61.53 2.97 21.29
CA ALA A 17 60.61 2.04 21.91
C ALA A 17 59.50 1.65 20.93
N SER A 18 59.71 0.49 20.29
CA SER A 18 58.69 -0.49 19.89
C SER A 18 57.23 -0.09 20.21
N SER A 19 56.45 0.27 19.19
CA SER A 19 55.00 0.48 19.28
C SER A 19 54.29 -0.83 19.67
N LYS A 20 54.22 -1.10 20.98
CA LYS A 20 53.26 -2.03 21.57
C LYS A 20 51.87 -1.42 21.40
N GLY A 21 51.01 -2.13 20.66
CA GLY A 21 49.61 -1.77 20.53
C GLY A 21 48.96 -1.61 21.90
N THR A 22 48.45 -0.41 22.18
CA THR A 22 47.67 -0.12 23.37
C THR A 22 46.29 -0.77 23.20
N PRO A 23 45.83 -1.62 24.13
CA PRO A 23 44.47 -2.16 24.08
C PRO A 23 43.47 -1.02 24.29
N LEU A 24 42.49 -0.92 23.40
CA LEU A 24 41.41 0.06 23.49
C LEU A 24 40.66 -0.10 24.82
N PRO A 25 40.45 0.97 25.61
CA PRO A 25 39.71 0.87 26.86
C PRO A 25 38.26 0.46 26.59
N LYS A 26 37.81 -0.61 27.24
CA LYS A 26 36.43 -1.07 27.21
C LYS A 26 35.54 0.03 27.80
N GLY A 27 34.72 0.65 26.96
CA GLY A 27 33.70 1.62 27.39
C GLY A 27 33.81 3.02 26.78
N ALA A 28 34.45 3.21 25.63
CA ALA A 28 34.35 4.48 24.90
C ALA A 28 32.93 4.62 24.28
N THR A 29 32.02 5.29 24.99
CA THR A 29 30.74 5.72 24.43
C THR A 29 31.00 6.89 23.50
N ILE A 30 31.02 6.62 22.19
CA ILE A 30 31.00 7.67 21.15
C ILE A 30 29.65 8.39 21.27
N PRO A 31 29.60 9.70 21.59
CA PRO A 31 28.34 10.44 21.64
C PRO A 31 27.79 10.52 20.22
N PHE A 32 26.60 9.97 20.01
CA PHE A 32 25.91 10.11 18.72
C PHE A 32 25.27 11.50 18.68
N ASP A 33 25.61 12.30 17.67
CA ASP A 33 25.05 13.63 17.50
C ASP A 33 23.64 13.55 16.90
N TYR A 34 22.64 13.55 17.78
CA TYR A 34 21.22 13.54 17.40
C TYR A 34 20.81 14.76 16.58
N SER A 35 21.59 15.84 16.59
CA SER A 35 21.33 17.06 15.81
C SER A 35 21.45 16.84 14.30
N LYS A 36 22.11 15.75 13.87
CA LYS A 36 22.21 15.36 12.46
C LYS A 36 21.04 14.51 11.97
N LEU A 37 20.15 14.09 12.88
CA LEU A 37 18.92 13.41 12.49
C LEU A 37 17.93 14.49 12.06
N THR A 38 17.98 14.88 10.78
CA THR A 38 16.87 15.57 10.13
C THR A 38 15.76 14.54 9.97
N ILE A 39 14.95 14.34 11.02
CA ILE A 39 13.83 13.40 11.00
C ILE A 39 12.66 14.11 10.30
N PRO A 40 12.25 13.69 9.09
CA PRO A 40 11.01 14.20 8.50
C PRO A 40 9.85 13.91 9.46
N SER A 41 8.98 14.89 9.66
CA SER A 41 7.88 14.85 10.64
C SER A 41 6.80 13.78 10.39
N HIS A 42 6.97 12.91 9.38
CA HIS A 42 6.02 11.88 8.97
C HIS A 42 6.70 10.54 8.65
N ASN A 43 7.59 10.06 9.50
CA ASN A 43 8.04 8.67 9.41
C ASN A 43 7.02 7.76 10.11
N PHE A 44 6.04 7.25 9.37
CA PHE A 44 5.30 6.08 9.81
C PHE A 44 6.29 4.91 9.91
N VAL A 45 6.65 4.54 11.14
CA VAL A 45 7.45 3.33 11.37
C VAL A 45 6.62 2.16 10.86
N SER A 46 7.08 1.51 9.80
CA SER A 46 6.45 0.33 9.23
C SER A 46 6.68 -0.83 10.20
N VAL A 47 5.73 -1.02 11.12
CA VAL A 47 5.62 -2.25 11.92
C VAL A 47 5.37 -3.39 10.93
N PRO A 48 5.93 -4.60 11.11
CA PRO A 48 5.61 -5.74 10.26
C PRO A 48 4.09 -5.92 10.25
N SER A 49 3.43 -5.49 9.18
CA SER A 49 2.01 -5.78 9.00
C SER A 49 1.96 -7.28 8.78
N GLY A 50 1.44 -8.01 9.77
CA GLY A 50 1.35 -9.47 9.74
C GLY A 50 0.70 -9.98 8.44
N ARG A 51 0.75 -11.30 8.21
CA ARG A 51 0.27 -11.92 6.97
C ARG A 51 -1.09 -11.35 6.52
N ALA A 52 -1.20 -11.03 5.23
CA ALA A 52 -2.42 -10.54 4.62
C ALA A 52 -3.61 -11.50 4.88
N PRO A 53 -4.82 -10.97 5.13
CA PRO A 53 -5.98 -11.79 5.43
C PRO A 53 -6.35 -12.64 4.21
N GLN A 54 -6.44 -13.96 4.40
CA GLN A 54 -6.70 -14.90 3.32
C GLN A 54 -8.13 -14.78 2.76
N PHE A 55 -8.30 -15.07 1.47
CA PHE A 55 -9.56 -15.09 0.75
C PHE A 55 -9.73 -16.39 -0.03
N ASP A 56 -10.81 -17.10 0.25
CA ASP A 56 -11.18 -18.38 -0.38
C ASP A 56 -12.48 -18.28 -1.20
N GLY A 57 -12.91 -17.05 -1.52
CA GLY A 57 -14.18 -16.79 -2.20
C GLY A 57 -15.37 -16.60 -1.25
N THR A 58 -15.22 -16.89 0.05
CA THR A 58 -16.29 -16.74 1.04
C THR A 58 -16.15 -15.48 1.88
N HIS A 59 -17.24 -15.06 2.54
CA HIS A 59 -17.24 -13.94 3.49
C HIS A 59 -16.60 -12.65 2.95
N TYR A 60 -16.83 -12.35 1.67
CA TYR A 60 -16.17 -11.25 0.95
C TYR A 60 -16.19 -9.92 1.70
N ALA A 61 -17.34 -9.53 2.28
CA ALA A 61 -17.45 -8.27 3.01
C ALA A 61 -16.45 -8.16 4.19
N ALA A 62 -16.26 -9.26 4.92
CA ALA A 62 -15.32 -9.30 6.04
C ALA A 62 -13.86 -9.30 5.54
N TRP A 63 -13.56 -10.06 4.49
CA TRP A 63 -12.23 -10.05 3.87
C TRP A 63 -11.89 -8.66 3.31
N LYS A 64 -12.79 -8.05 2.53
CA LYS A 64 -12.65 -6.71 1.94
C LYS A 64 -12.27 -5.69 3.00
N HIS A 65 -12.99 -5.68 4.12
CA HIS A 65 -12.71 -4.76 5.23
C HIS A 65 -11.32 -4.99 5.84
N LYS A 66 -10.96 -6.24 6.12
CA LYS A 66 -9.65 -6.60 6.70
C LYS A 66 -8.50 -6.29 5.74
N MET A 67 -8.66 -6.58 4.45
CA MET A 67 -7.66 -6.32 3.42
C MET A 67 -7.44 -4.82 3.24
N LYS A 68 -8.53 -4.03 3.18
CA LYS A 68 -8.42 -2.56 3.17
C LYS A 68 -7.61 -2.03 4.36
N LEU A 69 -7.90 -2.50 5.58
CA LEU A 69 -7.15 -2.09 6.77
C LEU A 69 -5.67 -2.51 6.70
N HIS A 70 -5.38 -3.71 6.19
CA HIS A 70 -4.01 -4.20 5.99
C HIS A 70 -3.23 -3.32 5.00
N LEU A 71 -3.83 -2.94 3.87
CA LEU A 71 -3.17 -2.07 2.89
C LEU A 71 -2.94 -0.66 3.46
N ILE A 72 -3.90 -0.11 4.21
CA ILE A 72 -3.74 1.18 4.89
C ILE A 72 -2.63 1.12 5.95
N SER A 73 -2.52 0.00 6.69
CA SER A 73 -1.47 -0.17 7.71
C SER A 73 -0.07 -0.28 7.12
N LEU A 74 0.06 -0.81 5.89
CA LEU A 74 1.32 -0.77 5.15
C LEU A 74 1.69 0.66 4.78
N HIS A 75 0.76 1.40 4.15
CA HIS A 75 0.86 2.83 3.89
C HIS A 75 -0.45 3.36 3.29
N PRO A 76 -0.96 4.55 3.68
CA PRO A 76 -2.21 5.11 3.13
C PRO A 76 -2.25 5.20 1.61
N SER A 77 -1.12 5.57 0.97
CA SER A 77 -1.03 5.64 -0.49
C SER A 77 -1.18 4.29 -1.20
N ILE A 78 -0.95 3.15 -0.54
CA ILE A 78 -1.15 1.83 -1.16
C ILE A 78 -2.64 1.60 -1.40
N TRP A 79 -3.49 1.86 -0.40
CA TRP A 79 -4.94 1.82 -0.59
C TRP A 79 -5.43 2.83 -1.62
N LYS A 80 -4.81 4.02 -1.68
CA LYS A 80 -5.16 5.04 -2.68
C LYS A 80 -5.02 4.50 -4.11
N VAL A 81 -3.94 3.77 -4.41
CA VAL A 81 -3.72 3.16 -5.74
C VAL A 81 -4.81 2.15 -6.08
N VAL A 82 -5.28 1.36 -5.11
CA VAL A 82 -6.38 0.41 -5.34
C VAL A 82 -7.68 1.13 -5.73
N CYS A 83 -7.93 2.32 -5.17
CA CYS A 83 -9.11 3.11 -5.53
C CYS A 83 -8.98 3.77 -6.91
N THR A 84 -7.85 4.44 -7.16
CA THR A 84 -7.69 5.33 -8.32
C THR A 84 -7.16 4.63 -9.56
N GLY A 85 -6.34 3.59 -9.38
CA GLY A 85 -5.63 2.91 -10.45
C GLY A 85 -4.29 3.53 -10.81
N LEU A 86 -3.66 2.95 -11.82
CA LEU A 86 -2.44 3.45 -12.46
C LEU A 86 -2.80 4.36 -13.63
N ASP A 87 -2.35 5.61 -13.56
CA ASP A 87 -2.37 6.53 -14.70
C ASP A 87 -0.92 6.83 -15.09
N VAL A 88 -0.28 5.86 -15.74
CA VAL A 88 1.09 6.01 -16.25
C VAL A 88 1.01 6.25 -17.76
N PRO A 89 1.53 7.39 -18.27
CA PRO A 89 1.58 7.65 -19.70
C PRO A 89 2.30 6.52 -20.43
N HIS A 90 1.74 6.12 -21.57
CA HIS A 90 2.22 5.00 -22.38
C HIS A 90 3.48 5.33 -23.22
N ASP A 91 3.98 6.57 -23.15
CA ASP A 91 5.11 7.03 -23.96
C ASP A 91 6.46 6.71 -23.33
N ASP A 92 7.48 6.56 -24.17
CA ASP A 92 8.91 6.39 -23.86
C ASP A 92 9.56 7.61 -23.13
N MET A 93 8.77 8.38 -22.38
CA MET A 93 9.25 9.46 -21.53
C MET A 93 9.88 8.90 -20.25
N GLU A 94 10.90 9.60 -19.75
CA GLU A 94 11.46 9.32 -18.44
C GLU A 94 10.37 9.44 -17.37
N LEU A 95 10.15 8.36 -16.63
CA LEU A 95 9.20 8.33 -15.52
C LEU A 95 9.59 9.36 -14.47
N THR A 96 8.63 10.16 -14.03
CA THR A 96 8.83 11.06 -12.89
C THR A 96 9.01 10.25 -11.61
N SER A 97 9.65 10.84 -10.60
CA SER A 97 9.77 10.23 -9.26
C SER A 97 8.40 9.84 -8.68
N GLU A 98 7.36 10.61 -8.98
CA GLU A 98 5.99 10.33 -8.54
C GLU A 98 5.40 9.10 -9.23
N GLN A 99 5.62 8.94 -10.55
CA GLN A 99 5.17 7.78 -11.31
C GLN A 99 5.89 6.50 -10.87
N VAL A 100 7.21 6.56 -10.64
CA VAL A 100 7.97 5.43 -10.08
C VAL A 100 7.42 5.02 -8.71
N GLN A 101 7.11 5.99 -7.86
CA GLN A 101 6.47 5.71 -6.57
C GLN A 101 5.08 5.09 -6.73
N LEU A 102 4.27 5.57 -7.69
CA LEU A 102 2.94 5.03 -7.97
C LEU A 102 3.01 3.57 -8.42
N ILE A 103 3.90 3.25 -9.37
CA ILE A 103 4.17 1.87 -9.83
C ILE A 103 4.61 1.00 -8.66
N HIS A 104 5.50 1.50 -7.80
CA HIS A 104 5.95 0.76 -6.62
C HIS A 104 4.80 0.48 -5.65
N ARG A 105 3.90 1.46 -5.40
CA ARG A 105 2.72 1.25 -4.54
C ARG A 105 1.72 0.29 -5.17
N ASN A 106 1.53 0.33 -6.49
CA ASN A 106 0.71 -0.64 -7.20
C ASN A 106 1.27 -2.05 -7.00
N ALA A 107 2.56 -2.27 -7.24
CA ALA A 107 3.19 -3.57 -7.05
C ALA A 107 3.03 -4.09 -5.61
N GLN A 108 3.17 -3.21 -4.61
CA GLN A 108 2.90 -3.55 -3.21
C GLN A 108 1.46 -3.98 -2.97
N ALA A 109 0.49 -3.23 -3.51
CA ALA A 109 -0.93 -3.52 -3.39
C ALA A 109 -1.30 -4.84 -4.09
N SER A 110 -0.91 -5.00 -5.36
CA SER A 110 -1.15 -6.22 -6.16
C SER A 110 -0.57 -7.44 -5.45
N ASN A 111 0.68 -7.38 -5.01
CA ASN A 111 1.31 -8.49 -4.30
C ASN A 111 0.61 -8.84 -2.98
N ALA A 112 0.22 -7.84 -2.19
CA ALA A 112 -0.49 -8.07 -0.93
C ALA A 112 -1.88 -8.69 -1.16
N ILE A 113 -2.59 -8.29 -2.22
CA ILE A 113 -3.89 -8.88 -2.58
C ILE A 113 -3.71 -10.30 -3.12
N LEU A 114 -2.83 -10.50 -4.10
CA LEU A 114 -2.61 -11.79 -4.77
C LEU A 114 -2.11 -12.87 -3.80
N SER A 115 -1.18 -12.52 -2.90
CA SER A 115 -0.65 -13.46 -1.89
C SER A 115 -1.67 -13.87 -0.82
N ALA A 116 -2.82 -13.20 -0.78
CA ALA A 116 -3.92 -13.55 0.10
C ALA A 116 -4.97 -14.46 -0.55
N LEU A 117 -4.90 -14.71 -1.86
CA LEU A 117 -5.91 -15.48 -2.58
C LEU A 117 -5.66 -16.98 -2.46
N SER A 118 -6.73 -17.77 -2.36
CA SER A 118 -6.67 -19.20 -2.65
C SER A 118 -6.38 -19.42 -4.14
N PRO A 119 -5.88 -20.61 -4.53
CA PRO A 119 -5.62 -20.92 -5.95
C PRO A 119 -6.84 -20.68 -6.86
N GLU A 120 -8.04 -20.98 -6.38
CA GLU A 120 -9.29 -20.82 -7.14
C GLU A 120 -9.63 -19.35 -7.40
N GLU A 121 -9.43 -18.49 -6.41
CA GLU A 121 -9.65 -17.05 -6.54
C GLU A 121 -8.53 -16.38 -7.35
N PHE A 122 -7.29 -16.83 -7.17
CA PHE A 122 -6.13 -16.36 -7.94
C PHE A 122 -6.34 -16.57 -9.44
N ASN A 123 -6.82 -17.75 -9.86
CA ASN A 123 -7.08 -18.06 -11.27
C ASN A 123 -8.05 -17.08 -11.95
N LYS A 124 -8.91 -16.37 -11.21
CA LYS A 124 -9.86 -15.39 -11.76
C LYS A 124 -9.21 -14.05 -12.12
N VAL A 125 -8.08 -13.75 -11.50
CA VAL A 125 -7.33 -12.49 -11.65
C VAL A 125 -5.93 -12.74 -12.23
N ASP A 126 -5.66 -13.96 -12.68
CA ASP A 126 -4.37 -14.33 -13.25
C ASP A 126 -4.08 -13.48 -14.50
N GLY A 127 -2.84 -12.99 -14.60
CA GLY A 127 -2.41 -12.05 -15.64
C GLY A 127 -2.80 -10.59 -15.43
N LEU A 128 -3.56 -10.24 -14.39
CA LEU A 128 -3.80 -8.83 -14.03
C LEU A 128 -2.63 -8.28 -13.21
N GLU A 129 -2.13 -7.10 -13.58
CA GLU A 129 -0.98 -6.46 -12.93
C GLU A 129 -1.38 -5.26 -12.07
N GLU A 130 -2.49 -4.59 -12.42
CA GLU A 130 -2.98 -3.43 -11.71
C GLU A 130 -3.83 -3.82 -10.50
N ALA A 131 -3.47 -3.28 -9.33
CA ALA A 131 -4.15 -3.58 -8.07
C ALA A 131 -5.63 -3.20 -8.09
N LYS A 132 -5.98 -2.13 -8.82
CA LYS A 132 -7.36 -1.71 -9.04
C LYS A 132 -8.14 -2.76 -9.83
N GLU A 133 -7.61 -3.22 -10.96
CA GLU A 133 -8.27 -4.24 -11.79
C GLU A 133 -8.45 -5.56 -11.04
N ILE A 134 -7.43 -6.00 -10.31
CA ILE A 134 -7.50 -7.17 -9.43
C ILE A 134 -8.62 -6.98 -8.41
N TRP A 135 -8.64 -5.83 -7.72
CA TRP A 135 -9.62 -5.53 -6.68
C TRP A 135 -11.05 -5.45 -7.22
N ASP A 136 -11.25 -4.81 -8.37
CA ASP A 136 -12.54 -4.66 -9.04
C ASP A 136 -13.05 -6.02 -9.54
N THR A 137 -12.18 -6.89 -10.05
CA THR A 137 -12.54 -8.27 -10.43
C THR A 137 -12.97 -9.11 -9.22
N LEU A 138 -12.26 -8.99 -8.10
CA LEU A 138 -12.63 -9.65 -6.84
C LEU A 138 -13.93 -9.10 -6.23
N GLN A 139 -14.31 -7.85 -6.55
CA GLN A 139 -15.63 -7.28 -6.18
C GLN A 139 -16.78 -7.89 -6.97
N LEU A 140 -16.55 -8.26 -8.22
CA LEU A 140 -17.57 -8.84 -9.11
C LEU A 140 -17.77 -10.34 -8.87
N ALA A 141 -16.76 -11.05 -8.36
CA ALA A 141 -16.85 -12.49 -8.08
C ALA A 141 -17.93 -12.89 -7.03
N PRO A 142 -18.15 -12.16 -5.92
CA PRO A 142 -19.23 -12.43 -4.96
C PRO A 142 -20.64 -12.19 -5.52
N GLU A 143 -20.80 -11.27 -6.48
CA GLU A 143 -22.07 -11.05 -7.19
C GLU A 143 -22.39 -12.16 -8.20
N GLY A 144 -21.41 -13.02 -8.50
CA GLY A 144 -21.58 -14.21 -9.34
C GLY A 144 -22.17 -15.43 -8.61
N SER A 145 -22.25 -15.42 -7.27
CA SER A 145 -22.88 -16.52 -6.53
C SER A 145 -24.38 -16.58 -6.87
N PRO A 146 -24.90 -17.73 -7.36
CA PRO A 146 -26.33 -17.88 -7.65
C PRO A 146 -27.21 -17.46 -6.48
N ALA A 147 -26.81 -17.78 -5.25
CA ALA A 147 -27.54 -17.44 -4.03
C ALA A 147 -27.56 -15.93 -3.73
N VAL A 148 -26.46 -15.22 -4.02
CA VAL A 148 -26.40 -13.75 -3.82
C VAL A 148 -27.23 -13.05 -4.90
N ARG A 149 -27.16 -13.54 -6.15
CA ARG A 149 -28.00 -13.05 -7.24
C ARG A 149 -29.47 -13.31 -6.97
N GLU A 150 -29.83 -14.52 -6.52
CA GLU A 150 -31.18 -14.92 -6.18
C GLU A 150 -31.73 -14.11 -5.01
N ALA A 151 -30.96 -13.94 -3.93
CA ALA A 151 -31.37 -13.07 -2.81
C ALA A 151 -31.53 -11.60 -3.21
N LYS A 152 -30.70 -11.08 -4.12
CA LYS A 152 -30.87 -9.73 -4.70
C LYS A 152 -32.13 -9.65 -5.56
N ILE A 153 -32.40 -10.65 -6.38
CA ILE A 153 -33.62 -10.73 -7.21
C ILE A 153 -34.85 -10.80 -6.30
N GLU A 154 -34.89 -11.70 -5.32
CA GLU A 154 -36.00 -11.82 -4.36
C GLU A 154 -36.24 -10.52 -3.59
N LEU A 155 -35.17 -9.82 -3.18
CA LEU A 155 -35.28 -8.52 -2.52
C LEU A 155 -35.88 -7.46 -3.45
N LEU A 156 -35.45 -7.44 -4.73
CA LEU A 156 -35.96 -6.53 -5.75
C LEU A 156 -37.42 -6.83 -6.09
N GLU A 157 -37.77 -8.10 -6.30
CA GLU A 157 -39.13 -8.57 -6.54
C GLU A 157 -40.05 -8.23 -5.36
N GLY A 158 -39.58 -8.43 -4.12
CA GLY A 158 -40.31 -8.04 -2.93
C GLY A 158 -40.52 -6.52 -2.83
N ARG A 159 -39.53 -5.71 -3.19
CA ARG A 159 -39.65 -4.24 -3.19
C ARG A 159 -40.54 -3.74 -4.31
N LEU A 160 -40.46 -4.33 -5.50
CA LEU A 160 -41.29 -3.99 -6.65
C LEU A 160 -42.75 -4.41 -6.41
N GLY A 161 -42.99 -5.58 -5.82
CA GLY A 161 -44.33 -6.04 -5.46
C GLY A 161 -45.00 -5.20 -4.37
N ARG A 162 -44.21 -4.45 -3.59
CA ARG A 162 -44.71 -3.47 -2.59
C ARG A 162 -44.73 -2.04 -3.12
N PHE A 163 -44.23 -1.80 -4.34
CA PHE A 163 -44.25 -0.48 -4.95
C PHE A 163 -45.65 -0.24 -5.51
N VAL A 164 -46.42 0.59 -4.81
CA VAL A 164 -47.74 1.02 -5.23
C VAL A 164 -47.67 2.52 -5.47
N MET A 165 -48.02 2.93 -6.68
CA MET A 165 -48.20 4.34 -7.05
C MET A 165 -49.32 4.92 -6.20
N ASP A 166 -49.07 6.00 -5.47
CA ASP A 166 -50.11 6.70 -4.71
C ASP A 166 -51.10 7.35 -5.68
N GLU A 167 -52.40 7.32 -5.37
CA GLU A 167 -53.45 7.90 -6.24
C GLU A 167 -53.29 9.42 -6.43
N LYS A 168 -52.48 10.07 -5.59
CA LYS A 168 -52.20 11.52 -5.65
C LYS A 168 -50.87 11.87 -6.31
N GLU A 169 -50.04 10.89 -6.65
CA GLU A 169 -48.72 11.15 -7.25
C GLU A 169 -48.81 11.31 -8.77
N THR A 170 -48.02 12.22 -9.32
CA THR A 170 -47.92 12.37 -10.77
C THR A 170 -47.03 11.28 -11.38
N PRO A 171 -47.21 10.91 -12.67
CA PRO A 171 -46.35 9.92 -13.33
C PRO A 171 -44.85 10.26 -13.30
N GLN A 172 -44.51 11.56 -13.26
CA GLN A 172 -43.14 12.04 -13.16
C GLN A 172 -42.55 11.76 -11.76
N GLU A 173 -43.32 11.98 -10.70
CA GLU A 173 -42.92 11.71 -9.32
C GLU A 173 -42.76 10.21 -9.07
N MET A 174 -43.68 9.40 -9.60
CA MET A 174 -43.57 7.93 -9.62
C MET A 174 -42.28 7.46 -10.30
N THR A 175 -41.97 8.03 -11.46
CA THR A 175 -40.74 7.72 -12.22
C THR A 175 -39.49 8.11 -11.43
N ASN A 176 -39.51 9.27 -10.76
CA ASN A 176 -38.38 9.70 -9.92
C ASN A 176 -38.19 8.77 -8.70
N HIS A 177 -39.26 8.31 -8.07
CA HIS A 177 -39.19 7.33 -6.98
C HIS A 177 -38.64 5.98 -7.47
N PHE A 178 -39.10 5.53 -8.64
CA PHE A 178 -38.60 4.30 -9.27
C PHE A 178 -37.11 4.40 -9.62
N VAL A 179 -36.69 5.52 -10.22
CA VAL A 179 -35.28 5.79 -10.54
C VAL A 179 -34.44 5.89 -9.27
N ALA A 180 -34.95 6.48 -8.20
CA ALA A 180 -34.27 6.53 -6.90
C ALA A 180 -34.12 5.14 -6.26
N LEU A 181 -35.14 4.28 -6.39
CA LEU A 181 -35.08 2.89 -5.93
C LEU A 181 -34.00 2.09 -6.65
N TRP A 182 -33.86 2.28 -7.97
CA TRP A 182 -32.81 1.65 -8.78
C TRP A 182 -31.43 2.25 -8.52
N SER A 183 -31.34 3.57 -8.36
CA SER A 183 -30.08 4.28 -8.14
C SER A 183 -29.46 3.92 -6.79
N ARG A 184 -30.26 3.64 -5.76
CA ARG A 184 -29.74 3.23 -4.44
C ARG A 184 -29.05 1.86 -4.45
N ASP A 185 -29.47 0.96 -5.34
CA ASP A 185 -28.91 -0.39 -5.43
C ASP A 185 -27.73 -0.46 -6.43
N PHE A 186 -27.69 0.42 -7.44
CA PHE A 186 -26.56 0.56 -8.37
C PHE A 186 -25.47 1.54 -7.90
N SER A 187 -25.80 2.53 -7.05
CA SER A 187 -24.88 3.55 -6.54
C SER A 187 -24.21 3.17 -5.21
N MET A 188 -23.71 1.94 -5.11
CA MET A 188 -22.63 1.57 -4.18
C MET A 188 -21.27 1.53 -4.90
N HIS A 189 -21.16 2.19 -6.06
CA HIS A 189 -19.98 2.13 -6.94
C HIS A 189 -19.32 3.47 -7.26
N LEU A 190 -19.67 4.58 -6.60
CA LEU A 190 -18.92 5.83 -6.74
C LEU A 190 -18.93 6.65 -5.43
N VAL A 191 -18.02 6.31 -4.51
CA VAL A 191 -17.20 7.25 -3.72
C VAL A 191 -15.89 6.55 -3.38
#